data_AF-K1LWM2-F1
#
_entry.id   AF-K1LWM2-F1
#
_cell.length_a   1.000
_cell.length_b   1.000
_cell.length_c   1.000
_cell.angle_alpha   90.00
_cell.angle_beta   90.00
_cell.angle_gamma   90.00
#
_symmetry.space_group_name_H-M   'P 1'
#
loop_
_entity.id
_entity.type
_entity.pdbx_description
1 polymer ?
#
loop_
_entity_poly.entity_id
_entity_poly.type
_entity_poly.pdbx_seq_one_letter_code
_entity_poly.pdbx_strand_id
1 'polypeptide(L)'
;MKAAFQPVFLALLVFMAGSFQVFSQGTNYFSENRYADYPIISLKENFFGNPVYFIEGEKIKASEVRAYMEIMPGDANKFSQVNSRMVAGNALYFGGLGVGLGGLAYLFSNFENAANPNRVLSNFLILSLGGGVITGIGANMKRQGVREINGLLENHNYLIRQEEILGPYLKMDFRQNFLGEKIDIYEGPNLLNKQRLNQIKQDFPELQSYLQSAERAQNWSVALDIVSLVSNLVFISYVAFPEFQSSAPSNLIIPLFVVDLGVGISSSVIRRNARNRTRLALQQFNFRD
;
A
#
# COMPACT_ATOMS: atom_id res chain seq x y z
N MET A 1 -33.27 -21.40 5.31
CA MET A 1 -32.86 -20.24 4.50
C MET A 1 -31.49 -20.54 3.89
N LYS A 2 -31.46 -20.96 2.62
CA LYS A 2 -30.25 -21.16 1.81
C LYS A 2 -30.34 -20.17 0.64
N ALA A 3 -29.18 -19.69 0.18
CA ALA A 3 -28.97 -18.72 -0.91
C ALA A 3 -28.99 -17.24 -0.51
N ALA A 4 -27.88 -16.78 0.06
CA ALA A 4 -27.50 -15.35 0.04
C ALA A 4 -25.98 -15.13 -0.04
N PHE A 5 -25.15 -16.16 0.22
CA PHE A 5 -23.69 -16.03 0.29
C PHE A 5 -22.94 -16.27 -1.04
N GLN A 6 -23.61 -16.85 -2.04
CA GLN A 6 -23.03 -17.16 -3.35
C GLN A 6 -22.75 -15.92 -4.26
N PRO A 7 -23.55 -14.83 -4.27
CA PRO A 7 -23.27 -13.70 -5.16
C PRO A 7 -22.09 -12.83 -4.68
N VAL A 8 -21.79 -12.80 -3.38
CA VAL A 8 -20.69 -11.99 -2.83
C VAL A 8 -19.33 -12.64 -3.12
N PHE A 9 -19.24 -13.97 -3.07
CA PHE A 9 -18.00 -14.71 -3.35
C PHE A 9 -17.64 -14.70 -4.84
N LEU A 10 -18.65 -14.70 -5.73
CA LEU A 10 -18.45 -14.62 -7.18
C LEU A 10 -18.06 -13.20 -7.63
N ALA A 11 -18.59 -12.15 -6.99
CA ALA A 11 -18.23 -10.77 -7.27
C ALA A 11 -16.75 -10.47 -6.96
N LEU A 12 -16.17 -11.13 -5.96
CA LEU A 12 -14.77 -10.95 -5.56
C LEU A 12 -13.79 -11.67 -6.52
N LEU A 13 -14.21 -12.78 -7.13
CA LEU A 13 -13.43 -13.50 -8.15
C LEU A 13 -13.46 -12.80 -9.52
N VAL A 14 -14.56 -12.13 -9.87
CA VAL A 14 -14.68 -11.41 -11.16
C VAL A 14 -13.82 -10.13 -11.20
N PHE A 15 -13.55 -9.49 -10.05
CA PHE A 15 -12.61 -8.36 -9.98
C PHE A 15 -11.12 -8.77 -10.10
N MET A 16 -10.79 -10.06 -9.97
CA MET A 16 -9.41 -10.58 -10.03
C MET A 16 -8.95 -10.96 -11.45
N ALA A 17 -9.87 -11.00 -12.44
CA ALA A 17 -9.56 -11.38 -13.82
C ALA A 17 -9.16 -10.19 -14.72
N GLY A 18 -9.20 -8.96 -14.20
CA GLY A 18 -8.87 -7.77 -14.97
C GLY A 18 -7.37 -7.48 -14.99
N SER A 19 -6.76 -7.70 -16.16
CA SER A 19 -5.46 -7.18 -16.63
C SER A 19 -4.17 -7.91 -16.25
N PHE A 20 -4.02 -9.14 -16.76
CA PHE A 20 -2.72 -9.68 -17.14
C PHE A 20 -2.51 -9.50 -18.65
N GLN A 21 -1.93 -8.37 -19.03
CA GLN A 21 -1.37 -8.19 -20.37
C GLN A 21 0.04 -7.64 -20.20
N VAL A 22 1.02 -8.55 -20.20
CA VAL A 22 2.44 -8.21 -20.36
C VAL A 22 2.65 -8.01 -21.85
N PHE A 23 2.56 -6.76 -22.32
CA PHE A 23 3.06 -6.39 -23.65
C PHE A 23 4.41 -5.70 -23.48
N SER A 24 5.46 -6.41 -23.90
CA SER A 24 6.74 -5.83 -24.25
C SER A 24 6.68 -5.50 -25.73
N GLN A 25 6.48 -4.23 -26.06
CA GLN A 25 6.89 -3.66 -27.33
C GLN A 25 7.62 -2.36 -27.00
N GLY A 26 8.94 -2.38 -27.23
CA GLY A 26 9.78 -1.19 -27.14
C GLY A 26 9.50 -0.31 -28.34
N THR A 27 8.77 0.77 -28.12
CA THR A 27 8.72 1.91 -29.04
C THR A 27 9.65 2.96 -28.46
N ASN A 28 10.69 3.33 -29.22
CA ASN A 28 11.55 4.47 -28.88
C ASN A 28 10.68 5.72 -28.99
N TYR A 29 10.29 6.30 -27.85
CA TYR A 29 9.33 7.39 -27.86
C TYR A 29 9.94 8.75 -28.19
N PHE A 30 11.24 9.00 -27.95
CA PHE A 30 11.84 10.32 -28.17
C PHE A 30 13.34 10.23 -28.51
N SER A 31 13.75 10.75 -29.67
CA SER A 31 15.16 10.85 -30.08
C SER A 31 15.71 12.28 -30.09
N GLU A 32 14.88 13.30 -29.80
CA GLU A 32 15.25 14.71 -30.07
C GLU A 32 14.92 15.73 -28.95
N ASN A 33 14.32 15.31 -27.82
CA ASN A 33 13.88 16.26 -26.79
C ASN A 33 15.01 16.68 -25.83
N ARG A 34 15.05 17.97 -25.47
CA ARG A 34 15.88 18.46 -24.35
C ARG A 34 15.25 18.02 -23.02
N TYR A 35 16.04 17.94 -21.95
CA TYR A 35 15.55 17.50 -20.63
C TYR A 35 14.33 18.29 -20.13
N ALA A 36 14.26 19.59 -20.46
CA ALA A 36 13.16 20.48 -20.07
C ALA A 36 11.80 20.14 -20.72
N ASP A 37 11.79 19.40 -21.84
CA ASP A 37 10.56 19.08 -22.59
C ASP A 37 9.86 17.80 -22.07
N TYR A 38 10.44 17.12 -21.07
CA TYR A 38 9.86 15.91 -20.50
C TYR A 38 8.73 16.26 -19.51
N PRO A 39 7.63 15.48 -19.50
CA PRO A 39 6.51 15.72 -18.60
C PRO A 39 6.80 15.26 -17.16
N ILE A 40 6.22 15.96 -16.19
CA ILE A 40 6.27 15.54 -14.78
C ILE A 40 5.35 14.33 -14.59
N ILE A 41 5.91 13.25 -14.03
CA ILE A 41 5.17 12.01 -13.75
C ILE A 41 4.75 12.02 -12.28
N SER A 42 3.44 12.03 -12.04
CA SER A 42 2.88 11.93 -10.68
C SER A 42 2.41 10.51 -10.36
N LEU A 43 2.43 10.17 -9.08
CA LEU A 43 2.00 8.86 -8.57
C LEU A 43 0.91 9.03 -7.52
N LYS A 44 -0.19 8.31 -7.69
CA LYS A 44 -1.22 8.11 -6.65
C LYS A 44 -1.46 6.63 -6.44
N GLU A 45 -1.77 6.23 -5.24
CA GLU A 45 -2.18 4.87 -4.94
C GLU A 45 -3.71 4.72 -5.04
N ASN A 46 -4.18 3.66 -5.71
CA ASN A 46 -5.59 3.33 -5.78
C ASN A 46 -6.12 2.70 -4.47
N PHE A 47 -7.40 2.30 -4.46
CA PHE A 47 -8.03 1.65 -3.31
C PHE A 47 -7.32 0.36 -2.84
N PHE A 48 -6.58 -0.31 -3.72
CA PHE A 48 -5.81 -1.49 -3.36
C PHE A 48 -4.40 -1.15 -2.89
N GLY A 49 -3.92 0.08 -3.05
CA GLY A 49 -2.54 0.49 -2.78
C GLY A 49 -1.60 0.24 -3.95
N ASN A 50 -2.14 0.04 -5.15
CA ASN A 50 -1.33 -0.08 -6.37
C ASN A 50 -1.06 1.34 -6.90
N PRO A 51 0.15 1.61 -7.41
CA PRO A 51 0.46 2.90 -8.00
C PRO A 51 -0.32 3.07 -9.31
N VAL A 52 -0.82 4.28 -9.48
CA VAL A 52 -1.48 4.81 -10.67
C VAL A 52 -0.71 6.05 -11.03
N TYR A 53 -0.26 6.09 -12.28
CA TYR A 53 0.64 7.13 -12.78
C TYR A 53 -0.17 8.13 -13.59
N PHE A 54 0.24 9.40 -13.52
CA PHE A 54 -0.39 10.45 -14.31
C PHE A 54 0.64 11.42 -14.88
N ILE A 55 0.37 11.90 -16.09
CA ILE A 55 1.03 13.05 -16.72
C ILE A 55 -0.06 14.08 -16.95
N GLU A 56 0.14 15.32 -16.49
CA GLU A 56 -0.82 16.43 -16.69
C GLU A 56 -2.26 16.09 -16.24
N GLY A 57 -2.40 15.21 -15.24
CA GLY A 57 -3.69 14.75 -14.74
C GLY A 57 -4.30 13.56 -15.51
N GLU A 58 -3.74 13.19 -16.67
CA GLU A 58 -4.16 12.02 -17.45
C GLU A 58 -3.47 10.75 -16.96
N LYS A 59 -4.24 9.68 -16.81
CA LYS A 59 -3.73 8.40 -16.33
C LYS A 59 -2.93 7.70 -17.44
N ILE A 60 -1.70 7.33 -17.13
CA ILE A 60 -0.79 6.64 -18.06
C ILE A 60 -0.44 5.22 -17.58
N LYS A 61 0.10 4.41 -18.49
CA LYS A 61 0.52 3.03 -18.19
C LYS A 61 1.93 2.99 -17.61
N ALA A 62 2.24 1.93 -16.85
CA ALA A 62 3.59 1.71 -16.35
C ALA A 62 4.63 1.55 -17.49
N SER A 63 4.22 1.03 -18.65
CA SER A 63 5.10 0.94 -19.83
C SER A 63 5.46 2.32 -20.39
N GLU A 64 4.52 3.26 -20.37
CA GLU A 64 4.73 4.65 -20.81
C GLU A 64 5.64 5.37 -19.80
N VAL A 65 5.40 5.21 -18.49
CA VAL A 65 6.31 5.70 -17.44
C VAL A 65 7.73 5.22 -17.68
N ARG A 66 7.91 3.91 -17.92
CA ARG A 66 9.23 3.34 -18.22
C ARG A 66 9.85 4.02 -19.44
N ALA A 67 9.10 4.21 -20.51
CA ALA A 67 9.59 4.86 -21.73
C ALA A 67 10.06 6.30 -21.47
N TYR A 68 9.30 7.08 -20.71
CA TYR A 68 9.74 8.44 -20.32
C TYR A 68 11.00 8.41 -19.45
N MET A 69 11.18 7.37 -18.64
CA MET A 69 12.38 7.17 -17.83
C MET A 69 13.60 6.69 -18.64
N GLU A 70 13.47 6.31 -19.93
CA GLU A 70 14.59 5.79 -20.73
C GLU A 70 15.71 6.80 -20.97
N ILE A 71 15.47 8.09 -20.71
CA ILE A 71 16.53 9.10 -20.58
C ILE A 71 17.61 8.68 -19.58
N MET A 72 17.24 7.89 -18.58
CA MET A 72 18.11 7.23 -17.61
C MET A 72 17.87 5.72 -17.67
N PRO A 73 18.56 5.00 -18.58
CA PRO A 73 18.27 3.59 -18.83
C PRO A 73 18.46 2.70 -17.59
N GLY A 74 19.33 3.09 -16.65
CA GLY A 74 19.46 2.43 -15.35
C GLY A 74 18.18 2.51 -14.51
N ASP A 75 17.59 3.70 -14.41
CA ASP A 75 16.36 3.95 -13.65
C ASP A 75 15.13 3.35 -14.31
N ALA A 76 15.05 3.38 -15.66
CA ALA A 76 13.99 2.70 -16.42
C ALA A 76 14.00 1.18 -16.20
N ASN A 77 15.19 0.55 -16.23
CA ASN A 77 15.33 -0.88 -15.97
C ASN A 77 14.98 -1.22 -14.52
N LYS A 78 15.44 -0.40 -13.57
CA LYS A 78 15.11 -0.57 -12.14
C LYS A 78 13.61 -0.42 -11.91
N PHE A 79 12.96 0.59 -12.51
CA PHE A 79 11.52 0.76 -12.46
C PHE A 79 10.79 -0.49 -12.94
N SER A 80 11.19 -1.07 -14.08
CA SER A 80 10.57 -2.28 -14.60
C SER A 80 10.71 -3.49 -13.66
N GLN A 81 11.89 -3.69 -13.08
CA GLN A 81 12.14 -4.78 -12.12
C GLN A 81 11.30 -4.60 -10.85
N VAL A 82 11.29 -3.40 -10.30
CA VAL A 82 10.54 -3.06 -9.09
C VAL A 82 9.03 -3.17 -9.33
N ASN A 83 8.54 -2.69 -10.46
CA ASN A 83 7.13 -2.82 -10.84
C ASN A 83 6.72 -4.30 -10.99
N SER A 84 7.56 -5.15 -11.58
CA SER A 84 7.32 -6.59 -11.65
C SER A 84 7.25 -7.24 -10.27
N ARG A 85 8.21 -6.93 -9.38
CA ARG A 85 8.19 -7.41 -7.98
C ARG A 85 6.94 -6.97 -7.23
N MET A 86 6.51 -5.73 -7.44
CA MET A 86 5.27 -5.21 -6.84
C MET A 86 4.03 -5.94 -7.35
N VAL A 87 3.95 -6.24 -8.66
CA VAL A 87 2.85 -7.04 -9.24
C VAL A 87 2.83 -8.45 -8.65
N ALA A 88 3.99 -9.10 -8.53
CA ALA A 88 4.11 -10.39 -7.84
C ALA A 88 3.67 -10.30 -6.37
N GLY A 89 4.09 -9.24 -5.67
CA GLY A 89 3.66 -8.97 -4.30
C GLY A 89 2.13 -8.81 -4.16
N ASN A 90 1.48 -8.16 -5.13
CA ASN A 90 0.02 -8.08 -5.19
C ASN A 90 -0.63 -9.46 -5.37
N ALA A 91 -0.11 -10.29 -6.28
CA ALA A 91 -0.62 -11.63 -6.49
C ALA A 91 -0.52 -12.48 -5.21
N LEU A 92 0.60 -12.41 -4.50
CA LEU A 92 0.78 -13.07 -3.21
C LEU A 92 -0.18 -12.51 -2.14
N TYR A 93 -0.32 -11.19 -2.06
CA TYR A 93 -1.23 -10.56 -1.10
C TYR A 93 -2.67 -11.05 -1.26
N PHE A 94 -3.21 -11.01 -2.48
CA PHE A 94 -4.57 -11.47 -2.74
C PHE A 94 -4.70 -12.99 -2.67
N GLY A 95 -3.68 -13.74 -3.07
CA GLY A 95 -3.64 -15.18 -2.92
C GLY A 95 -3.72 -15.59 -1.44
N GLY A 96 -2.95 -14.95 -0.57
CA GLY A 96 -2.96 -15.19 0.87
C GLY A 96 -4.30 -14.85 1.52
N LEU A 97 -4.90 -13.71 1.15
CA LEU A 97 -6.26 -13.36 1.58
C LEU A 97 -7.29 -14.39 1.11
N GLY A 98 -7.16 -14.87 -0.12
CA GLY A 98 -8.01 -15.93 -0.67
C GLY A 98 -7.94 -17.23 0.14
N VAL A 99 -6.74 -17.64 0.56
CA VAL A 99 -6.54 -18.81 1.43
C VAL A 99 -7.22 -18.60 2.80
N GLY A 100 -7.06 -17.44 3.42
CA GLY A 100 -7.69 -17.12 4.71
C GLY A 100 -9.22 -17.11 4.63
N LEU A 101 -9.80 -16.45 3.62
CA LEU A 101 -11.24 -16.43 3.38
C LEU A 101 -11.80 -17.81 3.01
N GLY A 102 -11.06 -18.59 2.23
CA GLY A 102 -11.39 -19.99 1.93
C GLY A 102 -11.39 -20.86 3.20
N GLY A 103 -10.44 -20.61 4.11
CA GLY A 103 -10.40 -21.23 5.44
C GLY A 103 -11.62 -20.89 6.28
N LEU A 104 -12.06 -19.62 6.31
CA LEU A 104 -13.31 -19.21 6.96
C LEU A 104 -14.53 -19.91 6.35
N ALA A 105 -14.63 -19.94 5.02
CA ALA A 105 -15.74 -20.60 4.34
C ALA A 105 -15.77 -22.11 4.66
N TYR A 106 -14.60 -22.75 4.72
CA TYR A 106 -14.45 -24.14 5.15
C TYR A 106 -14.91 -24.34 6.61
N LEU A 107 -14.53 -23.42 7.51
CA LEU A 107 -14.97 -23.45 8.91
C LEU A 107 -16.50 -23.38 8.99
N PHE A 108 -17.13 -22.35 8.42
CA PHE A 108 -18.59 -22.18 8.49
C PHE A 108 -19.38 -23.33 7.85
N SER A 109 -18.87 -23.92 6.77
CA SER A 109 -19.57 -25.00 6.07
C SER A 109 -19.47 -26.35 6.77
N ASN A 110 -18.40 -26.58 7.55
CA ASN A 110 -18.11 -27.90 8.12
C ASN A 110 -18.19 -27.93 9.65
N PHE A 111 -18.16 -26.80 10.36
CA PHE A 111 -18.03 -26.79 11.82
C PHE A 111 -19.22 -27.45 12.55
N GLU A 112 -20.46 -27.13 12.15
CA GLU A 112 -21.65 -27.70 12.79
C GLU A 112 -21.92 -29.16 12.39
N ASN A 113 -21.45 -29.57 11.22
CA ASN A 113 -21.77 -30.89 10.63
C ASN A 113 -20.61 -31.90 10.75
N ALA A 114 -19.47 -31.50 11.30
CA ALA A 114 -18.29 -32.36 11.37
C ALA A 114 -18.33 -33.33 12.55
N ALA A 115 -18.01 -34.58 12.29
CA ALA A 115 -17.76 -35.59 13.32
C ALA A 115 -16.59 -35.24 14.26
N ASN A 116 -15.67 -34.36 13.82
CA ASN A 116 -14.56 -33.86 14.63
C ASN A 116 -14.38 -32.34 14.42
N PRO A 117 -15.09 -31.51 15.21
CA PRO A 117 -15.02 -30.05 15.13
C PRO A 117 -13.61 -29.49 15.40
N ASN A 118 -12.83 -30.16 16.26
CA ASN A 118 -11.46 -29.76 16.59
C ASN A 118 -10.52 -29.86 15.37
N ARG A 119 -10.72 -30.85 14.50
CA ARG A 119 -9.95 -30.99 13.25
C ARG A 119 -10.32 -29.89 12.25
N VAL A 120 -11.59 -29.52 12.16
CA VAL A 120 -12.04 -28.41 11.30
C VAL A 120 -11.44 -27.08 11.78
N LEU A 121 -11.46 -26.84 13.09
CA LEU A 121 -10.84 -25.66 13.70
C LEU A 121 -9.33 -25.62 13.49
N SER A 122 -8.62 -26.75 13.66
CA SER A 122 -7.18 -26.85 13.42
C SER A 122 -6.82 -26.56 11.95
N ASN A 123 -7.57 -27.11 11.00
CA ASN A 123 -7.37 -26.82 9.58
C ASN A 123 -7.61 -25.33 9.27
N PHE A 124 -8.65 -24.72 9.85
CA PHE A 124 -8.89 -23.29 9.72
C PHE A 124 -7.72 -22.45 10.25
N LEU A 125 -7.17 -22.82 11.42
CA LEU A 125 -6.01 -22.12 12.00
C LEU A 125 -4.78 -22.25 11.11
N ILE A 126 -4.49 -23.44 10.58
CA ILE A 126 -3.36 -23.67 9.66
C ILE A 126 -3.52 -22.84 8.38
N LEU A 127 -4.71 -22.85 7.78
CA LEU A 127 -5.00 -22.05 6.58
C LEU A 127 -4.91 -20.55 6.85
N SER A 128 -5.39 -20.10 8.01
CA SER A 128 -5.32 -18.68 8.41
C SER A 128 -3.88 -18.23 8.66
N LEU A 129 -3.07 -19.03 9.35
CA LEU A 129 -1.66 -18.73 9.59
C LEU A 129 -0.86 -18.75 8.29
N GLY A 130 -1.02 -19.79 7.45
CA GLY A 130 -0.37 -19.88 6.15
C GLY A 130 -0.77 -18.75 5.21
N GLY A 131 -2.06 -18.44 5.13
CA GLY A 131 -2.59 -17.29 4.38
C GLY A 131 -2.06 -15.96 4.90
N GLY A 132 -1.95 -15.80 6.23
CA GLY A 132 -1.40 -14.62 6.89
C GLY A 132 0.07 -14.38 6.53
N VAL A 133 0.90 -15.43 6.54
CA VAL A 133 2.32 -15.34 6.14
C VAL A 133 2.45 -14.91 4.67
N ILE A 134 1.71 -15.56 3.76
CA ILE A 134 1.74 -15.24 2.32
C ILE A 134 1.27 -13.78 2.09
N THR A 135 0.20 -13.38 2.78
CA THR A 135 -0.33 -12.00 2.73
C THR A 135 0.71 -11.00 3.22
N GLY A 136 1.42 -11.30 4.31
CA GLY A 136 2.48 -10.47 4.87
C GLY A 136 3.65 -10.28 3.91
N ILE A 137 4.12 -11.36 3.27
CA ILE A 137 5.18 -11.30 2.25
C ILE A 137 4.72 -10.42 1.08
N GLY A 138 3.54 -10.67 0.54
CA GLY A 138 2.98 -9.90 -0.58
C GLY A 138 2.83 -8.42 -0.24
N ALA A 139 2.32 -8.10 0.96
CA ALA A 139 2.14 -6.73 1.42
C ALA A 139 3.48 -5.98 1.59
N ASN A 140 4.54 -6.65 2.02
CA ASN A 140 5.87 -6.07 2.15
C ASN A 140 6.50 -5.80 0.78
N MET A 141 6.47 -6.79 -0.12
CA MET A 141 6.97 -6.65 -1.50
C MET A 141 6.27 -5.49 -2.22
N LYS A 142 4.94 -5.41 -2.10
CA LYS A 142 4.15 -4.33 -2.68
C LYS A 142 4.56 -2.96 -2.12
N ARG A 143 4.64 -2.83 -0.80
CA ARG A 143 4.98 -1.56 -0.13
C ARG A 143 6.37 -1.08 -0.50
N GLN A 144 7.36 -1.97 -0.45
CA GLN A 144 8.72 -1.67 -0.87
C GLN A 144 8.76 -1.28 -2.35
N GLY A 145 8.01 -1.98 -3.20
CA GLY A 145 7.90 -1.65 -4.62
C GLY A 145 7.36 -0.25 -4.87
N VAL A 146 6.26 0.13 -4.20
CA VAL A 146 5.69 1.49 -4.29
C VAL A 146 6.69 2.55 -3.81
N ARG A 147 7.40 2.29 -2.72
CA ARG A 147 8.40 3.19 -2.16
C ARG A 147 9.54 3.45 -3.14
N GLU A 148 10.11 2.38 -3.68
CA GLU A 148 11.22 2.45 -4.65
C GLU A 148 10.78 3.15 -5.95
N ILE A 149 9.58 2.84 -6.46
CA ILE A 149 9.02 3.52 -7.62
C ILE A 149 8.83 5.02 -7.36
N ASN A 150 8.31 5.40 -6.19
CA ASN A 150 8.14 6.81 -5.83
C ASN A 150 9.48 7.55 -5.86
N GLY A 151 10.53 6.99 -5.26
CA GLY A 151 11.87 7.58 -5.29
C GLY A 151 12.46 7.70 -6.69
N LEU A 152 12.21 6.71 -7.56
CA LEU A 152 12.63 6.77 -8.96
C LEU A 152 11.93 7.90 -9.73
N LEU A 153 10.63 8.08 -9.51
CA LEU A 153 9.86 9.16 -10.14
C LEU A 153 10.28 10.54 -9.60
N GLU A 154 10.49 10.68 -8.29
CA GLU A 154 10.99 11.93 -7.71
C GLU A 154 12.38 12.30 -8.26
N ASN A 155 13.27 11.32 -8.42
CA ASN A 155 14.58 11.55 -9.04
C ASN A 155 14.45 11.96 -10.52
N HIS A 156 13.60 11.27 -11.28
CA HIS A 156 13.31 11.61 -12.66
C HIS A 156 12.78 13.04 -12.78
N ASN A 157 11.72 13.39 -12.05
CA ASN A 157 11.09 14.71 -12.06
C ASN A 157 12.06 15.82 -11.62
N TYR A 158 12.90 15.56 -10.61
CA TYR A 158 13.92 16.51 -10.17
C TYR A 158 14.90 16.84 -11.30
N LEU A 159 15.36 15.82 -12.05
CA LEU A 159 16.36 16.02 -13.10
C LEU A 159 15.82 16.76 -14.32
N ILE A 160 14.57 16.51 -14.71
CA ILE A 160 13.96 17.18 -15.88
C ILE A 160 13.55 18.63 -15.61
N ARG A 161 13.29 18.99 -14.35
CA ARG A 161 12.74 20.31 -13.95
C ARG A 161 13.64 21.05 -12.97
N GLN A 162 14.92 20.70 -12.90
CA GLN A 162 15.85 21.25 -11.90
C GLN A 162 15.91 22.79 -11.94
N GLU A 163 15.82 23.37 -13.14
CA GLU A 163 15.91 24.81 -13.38
C GLU A 163 14.67 25.59 -12.90
N GLU A 164 13.52 24.91 -12.72
CA GLU A 164 12.26 25.52 -12.28
C GLU A 164 12.11 25.54 -10.74
N ILE A 165 12.99 24.83 -10.03
CA ILE A 165 12.94 24.71 -8.58
C ILE A 165 13.51 25.98 -7.93
N LEU A 166 12.62 26.80 -7.37
CA LEU A 166 12.95 28.09 -6.76
C LEU A 166 13.19 28.02 -5.23
N GLY A 167 13.21 26.82 -4.65
CA GLY A 167 13.29 26.58 -3.20
C GLY A 167 13.84 25.20 -2.83
N PRO A 168 13.68 24.75 -1.57
CA PRO A 168 14.13 23.42 -1.17
C PRO A 168 13.33 22.34 -1.89
N TYR A 169 14.00 21.38 -2.53
CA TYR A 169 13.32 20.24 -3.15
C TYR A 169 12.98 19.18 -2.09
N LEU A 170 11.69 19.01 -1.84
CA LEU A 170 11.20 18.09 -0.81
C LEU A 170 10.78 16.75 -1.41
N LYS A 171 11.32 15.67 -0.86
CA LYS A 171 11.00 14.29 -1.21
C LYS A 171 10.27 13.62 -0.06
N MET A 172 9.38 12.67 -0.35
CA MET A 172 8.81 11.84 0.71
C MET A 172 9.31 10.41 0.63
N ASP A 173 9.48 9.85 1.82
CA ASP A 173 9.64 8.44 2.03
C ASP A 173 8.65 7.95 3.08
N PHE A 174 8.41 6.66 3.15
CA PHE A 174 7.61 6.07 4.21
C PHE A 174 8.28 4.82 4.76
N ARG A 175 8.25 4.69 6.09
CA ARG A 175 8.85 3.58 6.82
C ARG A 175 7.86 2.97 7.78
N GLN A 176 7.98 1.66 7.97
CA GLN A 176 7.23 0.93 8.96
C GLN A 176 7.94 1.05 10.31
N ASN A 177 7.22 1.51 11.33
CA ASN A 177 7.62 1.43 12.73
C ASN A 177 6.69 0.45 13.47
N PHE A 178 7.01 0.14 14.73
CA PHE A 178 6.20 -0.73 15.58
C PHE A 178 4.73 -0.25 15.73
N LEU A 179 4.51 1.06 15.71
CA LEU A 179 3.19 1.67 15.89
C LEU A 179 2.45 1.96 14.57
N GLY A 180 3.01 1.56 13.42
CA GLY A 180 2.42 1.83 12.11
C GLY A 180 3.38 2.48 11.12
N GLU A 181 2.82 3.02 10.04
CA GLU A 181 3.59 3.65 8.98
C GLU A 181 3.84 5.13 9.29
N LYS A 182 5.09 5.57 9.16
CA LYS A 182 5.50 6.96 9.29
C LYS A 182 5.97 7.50 7.95
N ILE A 183 5.40 8.63 7.54
CA ILE A 183 5.88 9.44 6.44
C ILE A 183 7.03 10.30 6.93
N ASP A 184 8.16 10.22 6.24
CA ASP A 184 9.36 11.00 6.44
C ASP A 184 9.52 11.95 5.24
N ILE A 185 9.90 13.20 5.48
CA ILE A 185 10.14 14.19 4.42
C ILE A 185 11.62 14.53 4.40
N TYR A 186 12.21 14.59 3.22
CA TYR A 186 13.62 14.86 3.00
C TYR A 186 13.78 16.15 2.21
N GLU A 187 14.84 16.90 2.51
CA GLU A 187 15.36 17.97 1.67
C GLU A 187 16.68 17.46 1.06
N GLY A 188 16.64 17.09 -0.23
CA GLY A 188 17.73 16.33 -0.84
C GLY A 188 17.99 15.01 -0.09
N PRO A 189 19.22 14.73 0.38
CA PRO A 189 19.52 13.53 1.18
C PRO A 189 19.16 13.66 2.67
N ASN A 190 18.81 14.86 3.14
CA ASN A 190 18.67 15.14 4.57
C ASN A 190 17.24 14.88 5.05
N LEU A 191 17.07 13.94 6.00
CA LEU A 191 15.80 13.72 6.67
C LEU A 191 15.43 14.95 7.50
N LEU A 192 14.28 15.55 7.22
CA LEU A 192 13.79 16.70 7.97
C LEU A 192 13.20 16.27 9.31
N ASN A 193 13.77 16.81 10.38
CA ASN A 193 13.15 16.71 11.70
C ASN A 193 11.95 17.68 11.80
N LYS A 194 11.12 17.50 12.84
CA LYS A 194 9.89 18.30 13.02
C LYS A 194 10.17 19.80 13.12
N GLN A 195 11.28 20.19 13.75
CA GLN A 195 11.67 21.59 13.91
C GLN A 195 12.01 22.23 12.56
N ARG A 196 12.85 21.57 11.77
CA ARG A 196 13.26 22.04 10.44
C ARG A 196 12.08 22.07 9.47
N LEU A 197 11.23 21.04 9.48
CA LEU A 197 10.01 21.04 8.68
C LEU A 197 9.07 22.20 9.07
N ASN A 198 8.96 22.51 10.36
CA ASN A 198 8.16 23.66 10.82
C ASN A 198 8.79 25.00 10.43
N GLN A 199 10.11 25.12 10.42
CA GLN A 199 10.81 26.31 9.90
C GLN A 199 10.49 26.48 8.41
N ILE A 200 10.63 25.43 7.60
CA ILE A 200 10.30 25.50 6.16
C ILE A 200 8.83 25.86 5.95
N LYS A 201 7.91 25.35 6.77
CA LYS A 201 6.49 25.77 6.71
C LYS A 201 6.24 27.23 7.11
N GLN A 202 7.08 27.80 7.97
CA GLN A 202 7.02 29.22 8.33
C GLN A 202 7.56 30.09 7.20
N ASP A 203 8.66 29.65 6.58
CA ASP A 203 9.29 30.30 5.44
C ASP A 203 8.40 30.21 4.18
N PHE A 204 7.66 29.11 4.03
CA PHE A 204 6.76 28.81 2.92
C PHE A 204 5.35 28.43 3.44
N PRO A 205 4.47 29.41 3.70
CA PRO A 205 3.15 29.16 4.30
C PRO A 205 2.21 28.31 3.41
N GLU A 206 2.40 28.32 2.10
CA GLU A 206 1.70 27.44 1.15
C GLU A 206 1.92 25.95 1.45
N LEU A 207 3.14 25.55 1.82
CA LEU A 207 3.47 24.18 2.19
C LEU A 207 2.67 23.71 3.42
N GLN A 208 2.41 24.61 4.37
CA GLN A 208 1.58 24.30 5.53
C GLN A 208 0.15 23.95 5.12
N SER A 209 -0.42 24.73 4.19
CA SER A 209 -1.78 24.50 3.68
C SER A 209 -1.90 23.15 2.99
N TYR A 210 -0.91 22.77 2.19
CA TYR A 210 -0.89 21.51 1.46
C TYR A 210 -0.72 20.29 2.39
N LEU A 211 0.17 20.39 3.40
CA LEU A 211 0.46 19.28 4.30
C LEU A 211 -0.59 19.06 5.40
N GLN A 212 -1.38 20.06 5.76
CA GLN A 212 -2.34 19.94 6.87
C GLN A 212 -3.31 18.76 6.71
N SER A 213 -3.78 18.53 5.48
CA SER A 213 -4.71 17.45 5.15
C SER A 213 -4.05 16.06 5.23
N ALA A 214 -2.73 15.97 4.99
CA ALA A 214 -1.94 14.76 5.09
C ALA A 214 -1.62 14.41 6.55
N GLU A 215 -1.26 15.41 7.37
CA GLU A 215 -0.97 15.22 8.80
C GLU A 215 -2.17 14.69 9.57
N ARG A 216 -3.37 15.22 9.30
CA ARG A 216 -4.61 14.71 9.89
C ARG A 216 -4.83 13.23 9.55
N ALA A 217 -4.62 12.85 8.30
CA ALA A 217 -4.77 11.46 7.87
C ALA A 217 -3.72 10.54 8.53
N GLN A 218 -2.49 11.01 8.70
CA GLN A 218 -1.44 10.25 9.38
C GLN A 218 -1.76 10.03 10.87
N ASN A 219 -2.29 11.04 11.56
CA ASN A 219 -2.71 10.89 12.97
C ASN A 219 -3.82 9.85 13.13
N TRP A 220 -4.79 9.83 12.22
CA TRP A 220 -5.85 8.81 12.19
C TRP A 220 -5.31 7.40 11.92
N SER A 221 -4.31 7.28 11.04
CA SER A 221 -3.65 5.99 10.82
C SER A 221 -3.03 5.45 12.09
N VAL A 222 -2.25 6.28 12.81
CA VAL A 222 -1.55 5.86 14.02
C VAL A 222 -2.55 5.42 15.09
N ALA A 223 -3.66 6.16 15.25
CA ALA A 223 -4.71 5.78 16.19
C ALA A 223 -5.32 4.40 15.86
N LEU A 224 -5.60 4.11 14.58
CA LEU A 224 -6.12 2.81 14.17
C LEU A 224 -5.09 1.69 14.27
N ASP A 225 -3.81 1.98 14.02
CA ASP A 225 -2.72 1.01 14.16
C ASP A 225 -2.54 0.60 15.63
N ILE A 226 -2.69 1.52 16.59
CA ILE A 226 -2.71 1.21 18.02
C ILE A 226 -3.89 0.30 18.36
N VAL A 227 -5.09 0.59 17.85
CA VAL A 227 -6.27 -0.26 18.07
C VAL A 227 -6.06 -1.67 17.48
N SER A 228 -5.48 -1.78 16.29
CA SER A 228 -5.15 -3.06 15.66
C SER A 228 -4.15 -3.87 16.49
N LEU A 229 -3.11 -3.22 17.02
CA LEU A 229 -2.09 -3.88 17.82
C LEU A 229 -2.68 -4.45 19.11
N VAL A 230 -3.55 -3.70 19.79
CA VAL A 230 -4.26 -4.18 20.99
C VAL A 230 -5.16 -5.37 20.64
N SER A 231 -5.92 -5.30 19.54
CA SER A 231 -6.78 -6.40 19.07
C SER A 231 -5.97 -7.66 18.77
N ASN A 232 -4.81 -7.52 18.11
CA ASN A 232 -3.92 -8.63 17.78
C ASN A 232 -3.29 -9.27 19.01
N LEU A 233 -2.90 -8.48 20.02
CA LEU A 233 -2.41 -9.02 21.30
C LEU A 233 -3.50 -9.83 22.02
N VAL A 234 -4.75 -9.37 21.99
CA VAL A 234 -5.89 -10.12 22.55
C VAL A 234 -6.13 -11.41 21.77
N PHE A 235 -6.08 -11.37 20.44
CA PHE A 235 -6.22 -12.57 19.61
C PHE A 235 -5.11 -13.59 19.86
N ILE A 236 -3.84 -13.17 19.83
CA ILE A 236 -2.69 -14.05 20.06
C ILE A 236 -2.72 -14.61 21.46
N SER A 237 -3.01 -13.79 22.48
CA SER A 237 -3.09 -14.28 23.86
C SER A 237 -4.19 -15.32 24.04
N TYR A 238 -5.34 -15.11 23.39
CA TYR A 238 -6.45 -16.05 23.39
C TYR A 238 -6.13 -17.38 22.65
N VAL A 239 -5.31 -17.34 21.59
CA VAL A 239 -4.94 -18.52 20.81
C VAL A 239 -3.74 -19.28 21.38
N ALA A 240 -2.73 -18.57 21.90
CA ALA A 240 -1.46 -19.13 22.36
C ALA A 240 -1.49 -19.59 23.83
N PHE A 241 -2.36 -19.02 24.65
CA PHE A 241 -2.51 -19.39 26.06
C PHE A 241 -3.89 -20.04 26.28
N PRO A 242 -3.97 -21.39 26.24
CA PRO A 242 -5.22 -22.12 26.42
C PRO A 242 -5.83 -21.95 27.83
N GLU A 243 -5.10 -21.42 28.81
CA GLU A 243 -5.60 -21.11 30.16
C GLU A 243 -6.67 -20.01 30.17
N PHE A 244 -6.75 -19.17 29.12
CA PHE A 244 -7.82 -18.18 28.92
C PHE A 244 -9.01 -18.74 28.13
N GLN A 245 -8.93 -19.98 27.63
CA GLN A 245 -10.03 -20.66 26.97
C GLN A 245 -10.84 -21.40 28.02
N SER A 246 -12.03 -20.89 28.37
CA SER A 246 -12.98 -21.72 29.11
C SER A 246 -13.34 -22.95 28.26
N SER A 247 -13.72 -24.05 28.90
CA SER A 247 -13.84 -25.42 28.36
C SER A 247 -14.80 -25.64 27.18
N ALA A 248 -15.30 -24.59 26.53
CA ALA A 248 -15.96 -24.62 25.23
C ALA A 248 -15.16 -23.74 24.25
N PRO A 249 -14.84 -24.19 23.01
CA PRO A 249 -14.13 -23.37 22.03
C PRO A 249 -14.91 -22.07 21.80
N SER A 250 -14.42 -20.96 22.38
CA SER A 250 -15.27 -19.78 22.49
C SER A 250 -15.57 -19.16 21.13
N ASN A 251 -16.78 -18.64 21.02
CA ASN A 251 -17.36 -18.00 19.84
C ASN A 251 -16.68 -16.65 19.48
N LEU A 252 -15.54 -16.33 20.10
CA LEU A 252 -14.82 -15.06 19.95
C LEU A 252 -13.75 -15.07 18.84
N ILE A 253 -13.25 -16.25 18.45
CA ILE A 253 -12.19 -16.37 17.42
C ILE A 253 -12.64 -15.77 16.08
N ILE A 254 -13.88 -16.08 15.66
CA ILE A 254 -14.45 -15.62 14.39
C ILE A 254 -14.67 -14.09 14.43
N PRO A 255 -15.38 -13.50 15.43
CA PRO A 255 -15.48 -12.05 15.57
C PRO A 255 -14.13 -11.33 15.61
N LEU A 256 -13.15 -11.86 16.34
CA LEU A 256 -11.82 -11.24 16.43
C LEU A 256 -11.09 -11.24 15.09
N PHE A 257 -11.16 -12.33 14.32
CA PHE A 257 -10.59 -12.39 12.98
C PHE A 257 -11.25 -11.39 12.01
N VAL A 258 -12.59 -11.25 12.08
CA VAL A 258 -13.33 -10.28 11.26
C VAL A 258 -12.97 -8.83 11.65
N VAL A 259 -12.83 -8.54 12.94
CA VAL A 259 -12.38 -7.24 13.44
C VAL A 259 -10.97 -6.93 12.94
N ASP A 260 -10.04 -7.89 13.04
CA ASP A 260 -8.65 -7.69 12.58
C ASP A 260 -8.58 -7.42 11.07
N LEU A 261 -9.35 -8.17 10.25
CA LEU A 261 -9.49 -7.88 8.81
C LEU A 261 -10.04 -6.47 8.57
N GLY A 262 -11.10 -6.07 9.28
CA GLY A 262 -11.74 -4.77 9.11
C GLY A 262 -10.83 -3.59 9.49
N VAL A 263 -10.12 -3.71 10.61
CA VAL A 263 -9.17 -2.69 11.08
C VAL A 263 -7.94 -2.64 10.18
N GLY A 264 -7.44 -3.78 9.70
CA GLY A 264 -6.33 -3.85 8.74
C GLY A 264 -6.66 -3.16 7.41
N ILE A 265 -7.86 -3.37 6.87
CA ILE A 265 -8.31 -2.72 5.62
C ILE A 265 -8.45 -1.20 5.83
N SER A 266 -9.11 -0.78 6.91
CA SER A 266 -9.40 0.64 7.19
C SER A 266 -8.13 1.44 7.44
N SER A 267 -7.20 0.92 8.24
CA SER A 267 -5.89 1.53 8.48
C SER A 267 -5.08 1.64 7.17
N SER A 268 -5.15 0.63 6.29
CA SER A 268 -4.51 0.68 4.96
C SER A 268 -5.07 1.80 4.08
N VAL A 269 -6.39 2.00 4.03
CA VAL A 269 -7.02 3.12 3.29
C VAL A 269 -6.51 4.46 3.79
N ILE A 270 -6.46 4.67 5.11
CA ILE A 270 -6.09 5.96 5.70
C ILE A 270 -4.59 6.25 5.48
N ARG A 271 -3.71 5.24 5.62
CA ARG A 271 -2.28 5.37 5.28
C ARG A 271 -2.06 5.79 3.84
N ARG A 272 -2.76 5.13 2.91
CA ARG A 272 -2.71 5.47 1.47
C ARG A 272 -3.16 6.90 1.21
N ASN A 273 -4.24 7.32 1.84
CA ASN A 273 -4.73 8.68 1.71
C ASN A 273 -3.70 9.70 2.22
N ALA A 274 -3.08 9.46 3.37
CA ALA A 274 -2.00 10.30 3.90
C ALA A 274 -0.80 10.38 2.93
N ARG A 275 -0.36 9.26 2.35
CA ARG A 275 0.72 9.23 1.35
C ARG A 275 0.35 9.98 0.08
N ASN A 276 -0.83 9.73 -0.49
CA ASN A 276 -1.31 10.43 -1.70
C ASN A 276 -1.40 11.94 -1.50
N ARG A 277 -1.92 12.39 -0.36
CA ARG A 277 -1.99 13.81 -0.02
C ARG A 277 -0.61 14.42 0.16
N THR A 278 0.32 13.70 0.79
CA THR A 278 1.69 14.17 0.95
C THR A 278 2.39 14.29 -0.40
N ARG A 279 2.30 13.29 -1.29
CA ARG A 279 2.87 13.36 -2.64
C ARG A 279 2.35 14.55 -3.41
N LEU A 280 1.04 14.72 -3.41
CA LEU A 280 0.41 15.87 -4.07
C LEU A 280 0.95 17.17 -3.48
N ALA A 281 0.89 17.32 -2.15
CA ALA A 281 1.38 18.52 -1.46
C ALA A 281 2.85 18.87 -1.80
N LEU A 282 3.74 17.87 -1.82
CA LEU A 282 5.14 18.08 -2.17
C LEU A 282 5.33 18.39 -3.65
N GLN A 283 4.56 17.77 -4.53
CA GLN A 283 4.60 18.07 -5.97
C GLN A 283 4.15 19.51 -6.24
N GLN A 284 3.02 19.93 -5.64
CA GLN A 284 2.52 21.31 -5.74
C GLN A 284 3.53 22.31 -5.18
N PHE A 285 4.19 21.98 -4.07
CA PHE A 285 5.22 22.85 -3.50
C PHE A 285 6.48 22.94 -4.39
N ASN A 286 6.99 21.79 -4.87
CA ASN A 286 8.23 21.72 -5.63
C ASN A 286 8.12 22.34 -7.03
N PHE A 287 6.96 22.20 -7.68
CA PHE A 287 6.74 22.60 -9.07
C PHE A 287 5.71 23.73 -9.24
N ARG A 288 5.04 24.14 -8.16
CA ARG A 288 4.05 25.25 -8.12
C ARG A 288 2.80 25.02 -8.99
N ASP A 289 2.41 23.75 -9.13
CA ASP A 289 1.22 23.27 -9.86
C ASP A 289 -0.02 23.05 -8.97
#